data_AF-A0A2E1HHY7-F1
#
_entry.id   AF-A0A2E1HHY7-F1
#
_cell.length_a   1.000
_cell.length_b   1.000
_cell.length_c   1.000
_cell.angle_alpha   90.00
_cell.angle_beta   90.00
_cell.angle_gamma   90.00
#
_symmetry.space_group_name_H-M   'P 1'
#
loop_
_entity.id
_entity.type
_entity.pdbx_description
1 polymer ?
#
loop_
_entity_poly.entity_id
_entity_poly.type
_entity_poly.pdbx_seq_one_letter_code
_entity_poly.pdbx_strand_id
1 'polypeptide(L)'
;MDIFALAERAMRMDDAAWERHASPLSVWSRVAALPLLVLAIWSRIWLGAWCLVPVAAVLVFVYVNPRLFAAPVRRDSWAAQATYGERLFLARKERPVPRHHERAALVLTAVSVAGIPPLAYGLWTLEVWPTLFGLALVMGGKLWFCDRMVWLYGDVRGASPVSGEANDPRR
;
A
#
# COMPACT_ATOMS: atom_id res chain seq x y z
N MET A 1 -13.49 13.27 -6.99
CA MET A 1 -13.54 12.68 -5.63
C MET A 1 -12.19 12.07 -5.33
N ASP A 2 -11.68 12.22 -4.10
CA ASP A 2 -10.36 11.70 -3.73
C ASP A 2 -10.49 10.23 -3.32
N ILE A 3 -10.16 9.32 -4.23
CA ILE A 3 -10.30 7.87 -4.05
C ILE A 3 -9.52 7.39 -2.82
N PHE A 4 -8.39 8.03 -2.54
CA PHE A 4 -7.54 7.68 -1.40
C PHE A 4 -8.19 8.06 -0.05
N ALA A 5 -8.81 9.25 0.03
CA ALA A 5 -9.56 9.68 1.22
C ALA A 5 -10.82 8.83 1.46
N LEU A 6 -11.44 8.29 0.39
CA LEU A 6 -12.56 7.37 0.52
C LEU A 6 -12.11 6.03 1.13
N ALA A 7 -10.97 5.49 0.68
CA ALA A 7 -10.41 4.25 1.21
C ALA A 7 -10.03 4.37 2.70
N GLU A 8 -9.43 5.50 3.09
CA GLU A 8 -9.10 5.80 4.49
C GLU A 8 -10.35 5.82 5.39
N ARG A 9 -11.41 6.52 4.94
CA ARG A 9 -12.70 6.56 5.67
C ARG A 9 -13.34 5.18 5.79
N ALA A 10 -13.30 4.38 4.73
CA ALA A 10 -13.84 3.02 4.74
C ALA A 10 -13.12 2.11 5.76
N MET A 11 -11.82 2.34 5.98
CA MET A 11 -11.00 1.56 6.92
C MET A 11 -11.13 2.00 8.40
N ARG A 12 -11.80 3.13 8.68
CA ARG A 12 -11.90 3.75 10.02
C ARG A 12 -10.52 3.83 10.71
N MET A 13 -9.54 4.36 10.00
CA MET A 13 -8.18 4.52 10.53
C MET A 13 -8.14 5.68 11.51
N ASP A 14 -7.93 5.40 12.79
CA ASP A 14 -7.51 6.39 13.78
C ASP A 14 -5.98 6.54 13.76
N ASP A 15 -5.45 7.55 14.46
CA ASP A 15 -4.01 7.81 14.50
C ASP A 15 -3.21 6.59 15.01
N ALA A 16 -3.77 5.85 15.96
CA ALA A 16 -3.16 4.65 16.51
C ALA A 16 -3.10 3.50 15.49
N ALA A 17 -4.16 3.30 14.69
CA ALA A 17 -4.16 2.33 13.61
C ALA A 17 -3.18 2.74 12.50
N TRP A 18 -3.03 4.04 12.22
CA TRP A 18 -2.01 4.54 11.29
C TRP A 18 -0.58 4.22 11.75
N GLU A 19 -0.28 4.36 13.04
CA GLU A 19 1.04 3.99 13.57
C GLU A 19 1.32 2.50 13.48
N ARG A 20 0.32 1.66 13.78
CA ARG A 20 0.42 0.19 13.64
C ARG A 20 0.48 -0.25 12.17
N HIS A 21 -0.14 0.51 11.27
CA HIS A 21 -0.10 0.28 9.82
C HIS A 21 1.33 0.34 9.26
N ALA A 22 2.18 1.17 9.87
CA ALA A 22 3.59 1.33 9.49
C ALA A 22 4.48 0.17 9.95
N SER A 23 3.93 -0.80 10.68
CA SER A 23 4.66 -2.00 11.11
C SER A 23 5.08 -2.84 9.91
N PRO A 24 6.37 -3.22 9.78
CA PRO A 24 6.83 -4.08 8.68
C PRO A 24 6.04 -5.39 8.58
N LEU A 25 5.71 -5.99 9.72
CA LEU A 25 4.92 -7.21 9.77
C LEU A 25 3.50 -6.98 9.24
N SER A 26 2.87 -5.86 9.58
CA SER A 26 1.56 -5.48 9.01
C SER A 26 1.64 -5.30 7.50
N VAL A 27 2.64 -4.56 7.01
CA VAL A 27 2.78 -4.28 5.57
C VAL A 27 3.00 -5.56 4.78
N TRP A 28 4.01 -6.36 5.13
CA TRP A 28 4.36 -7.57 4.37
C TRP A 28 3.26 -8.63 4.40
N SER A 29 2.55 -8.77 5.52
CA SER A 29 1.43 -9.71 5.58
C SER A 29 0.21 -9.24 4.78
N ARG A 30 -0.01 -7.92 4.61
CA ARG A 30 -1.01 -7.40 3.67
C ARG A 30 -0.59 -7.56 2.20
N VAL A 31 0.70 -7.41 1.90
CA VAL A 31 1.24 -7.71 0.56
C VAL A 31 0.94 -9.17 0.20
N ALA A 32 1.08 -10.11 1.14
CA ALA A 32 0.73 -11.52 0.92
C ALA A 32 -0.79 -11.77 0.77
N ALA A 33 -1.65 -10.86 1.22
CA ALA A 33 -3.10 -11.09 1.26
C ALA A 33 -3.73 -11.22 -0.14
N LEU A 34 -3.28 -10.44 -1.13
CA LEU A 34 -3.84 -10.56 -2.49
C LEU A 34 -3.47 -11.88 -3.17
N PRO A 35 -2.20 -12.35 -3.16
CA PRO A 35 -1.86 -13.70 -3.60
C PRO A 35 -2.65 -14.79 -2.87
N LEU A 36 -2.84 -14.66 -1.55
CA LEU A 36 -3.66 -15.60 -0.77
C LEU A 36 -5.13 -15.57 -1.19
N LEU A 37 -5.69 -14.39 -1.49
CA LEU A 37 -7.04 -14.25 -2.00
C LEU A 37 -7.21 -14.91 -3.38
N VAL A 38 -6.22 -14.74 -4.26
CA VAL A 38 -6.18 -15.41 -5.57
C VAL A 38 -6.21 -16.92 -5.39
N LEU A 39 -5.37 -17.48 -4.52
CA LEU A 39 -5.35 -18.92 -4.23
C LEU A 39 -6.66 -19.39 -3.60
N ALA A 40 -7.25 -18.60 -2.69
CA ALA A 40 -8.52 -18.92 -2.08
C ALA A 40 -9.66 -18.98 -3.11
N ILE A 41 -9.73 -18.03 -4.05
CA ILE A 41 -10.73 -18.05 -5.13
C ILE A 41 -10.46 -19.22 -6.07
N TRP A 42 -9.21 -19.43 -6.47
CA TRP A 42 -8.81 -20.53 -7.35
C TRP A 42 -9.17 -21.89 -6.75
N SER A 43 -9.10 -22.02 -5.43
CA SER A 43 -9.41 -23.26 -4.71
C SER A 43 -10.83 -23.79 -4.92
N ARG A 44 -11.72 -22.99 -5.54
CA ARG A 44 -13.07 -23.42 -5.96
C ARG A 44 -13.06 -24.68 -6.84
N ILE A 45 -11.96 -24.98 -7.54
CA ILE A 45 -11.84 -26.22 -8.33
C ILE A 45 -11.74 -27.48 -7.46
N TRP A 46 -11.22 -27.35 -6.24
CA TRP A 46 -11.08 -28.46 -5.29
C TRP A 46 -12.18 -28.44 -4.23
N LEU A 47 -12.60 -27.25 -3.81
CA LEU A 47 -13.50 -27.03 -2.67
C LEU A 47 -14.94 -26.70 -3.08
N GLY A 48 -15.20 -26.42 -4.35
CA GLY A 48 -16.50 -25.90 -4.79
C GLY A 48 -16.87 -24.64 -4.02
N ALA A 49 -18.09 -24.59 -3.47
CA ALA A 49 -18.57 -23.46 -2.66
C ALA A 49 -17.79 -23.25 -1.34
N TRP A 50 -17.09 -24.27 -0.83
CA TRP A 50 -16.30 -24.14 0.39
C TRP A 50 -15.11 -23.20 0.25
N CYS A 51 -14.72 -22.81 -0.97
CA CYS A 51 -13.71 -21.77 -1.20
C CYS A 51 -14.10 -20.41 -0.59
N LEU A 52 -15.37 -20.17 -0.31
CA LEU A 52 -15.84 -18.95 0.36
C LEU A 52 -15.28 -18.82 1.79
N VAL A 53 -14.96 -19.94 2.46
CA VAL A 53 -14.36 -19.93 3.80
C VAL A 53 -12.95 -19.30 3.79
N PRO A 54 -11.97 -19.78 3.00
CA PRO A 54 -10.66 -19.14 2.93
C PRO A 54 -10.74 -17.72 2.33
N VAL A 55 -11.66 -17.45 1.40
CA VAL A 55 -11.90 -16.08 0.91
C VAL A 55 -12.31 -15.15 2.05
N ALA A 56 -13.31 -15.54 2.85
CA ALA A 56 -13.75 -14.77 3.99
C ALA A 56 -12.63 -14.59 5.03
N ALA A 57 -11.84 -15.63 5.29
CA ALA A 57 -10.71 -15.55 6.19
C ALA A 57 -9.66 -14.51 5.75
N VAL A 58 -9.33 -14.45 4.46
CA VAL A 58 -8.40 -13.45 3.91
C VAL A 58 -8.98 -12.03 4.02
N LEU A 59 -10.27 -11.84 3.73
CA LEU A 59 -10.93 -10.54 3.86
C LEU A 59 -10.96 -10.04 5.31
N VAL A 60 -11.30 -10.93 6.25
CA VAL A 60 -11.25 -10.63 7.69
C VAL A 60 -9.81 -10.30 8.11
N PHE A 61 -8.83 -11.06 7.64
CA PHE A 61 -7.43 -10.79 7.92
C PHE A 61 -7.02 -9.39 7.46
N VAL A 62 -7.32 -9.01 6.21
CA VAL A 62 -7.01 -7.66 5.69
C VAL A 62 -7.65 -6.56 6.54
N TYR A 63 -8.88 -6.77 7.00
CA TYR A 63 -9.60 -5.80 7.85
C TYR A 63 -8.98 -5.65 9.24
N VAL A 64 -8.60 -6.77 9.87
CA VAL A 64 -8.07 -6.79 11.24
C VAL A 64 -6.58 -6.46 11.28
N ASN A 65 -5.83 -6.72 10.20
CA ASN A 65 -4.37 -6.60 10.12
C ASN A 65 -3.79 -5.26 10.62
N PRO A 66 -4.31 -4.08 10.25
CA PRO A 66 -3.78 -2.80 10.73
C PRO A 66 -3.86 -2.62 12.26
N ARG A 67 -4.63 -3.47 12.96
CA ARG A 67 -4.85 -3.42 14.41
C ARG A 67 -4.08 -4.49 15.18
N LEU A 68 -3.59 -5.53 14.51
CA LEU A 68 -2.94 -6.70 15.12
C LEU A 68 -1.50 -6.46 15.58
N PHE A 69 -0.77 -5.62 14.85
CA PHE A 69 0.67 -5.48 15.06
C PHE A 69 1.01 -4.25 15.88
N ALA A 70 2.09 -4.33 16.65
CA ALA A 70 2.64 -3.17 17.34
C ALA A 70 3.22 -2.16 16.33
N ALA A 71 3.20 -0.89 16.71
CA ALA A 71 3.82 0.19 15.96
C ALA A 71 5.33 -0.08 15.78
N PRO A 72 5.93 0.36 14.65
CA PRO A 72 7.34 0.10 14.39
C PRO A 72 8.23 0.85 15.40
N VAL A 73 9.17 0.14 16.00
CA VAL A 73 10.17 0.72 16.92
C VAL A 73 11.08 1.73 16.21
N ARG A 74 11.32 1.54 14.91
CA ARG A 74 12.19 2.40 14.07
C ARG A 74 11.48 2.78 12.77
N ARG A 75 11.67 4.03 12.33
CA ARG A 75 11.02 4.60 11.13
C ARG A 75 11.88 4.52 9.85
N ASP A 76 12.95 3.75 9.88
CA ASP A 76 13.93 3.63 8.79
C ASP A 76 13.68 2.42 7.88
N SER A 77 12.79 1.50 8.27
CA SER A 77 12.40 0.40 7.39
C SER A 77 11.60 0.89 6.18
N TRP A 78 11.77 0.23 5.03
CA TRP A 78 11.03 0.51 3.80
C TRP A 78 9.50 0.56 4.04
N ALA A 79 8.98 -0.42 4.79
CA ALA A 79 7.56 -0.51 5.13
C ALA A 79 7.04 0.70 5.94
N ALA A 80 7.82 1.15 6.92
CA ALA A 80 7.48 2.32 7.70
C ALA A 80 7.54 3.60 6.85
N GLN A 81 8.62 3.79 6.08
CA GLN A 81 8.80 4.95 5.22
C GLN A 81 7.70 5.04 4.14
N ALA A 82 7.32 3.92 3.54
CA ALA A 82 6.23 3.85 2.57
C ALA A 82 4.90 4.31 3.20
N THR A 83 4.59 3.83 4.40
CA THR A 83 3.34 4.18 5.10
C THR A 83 3.32 5.65 5.53
N TYR A 84 4.42 6.18 6.07
CA TYR A 84 4.50 7.59 6.44
C TYR A 84 4.48 8.51 5.21
N GLY A 85 5.11 8.10 4.11
CA GLY A 85 5.03 8.80 2.83
C GLY A 85 3.60 8.82 2.28
N GLU A 86 2.87 7.70 2.38
CA GLU A 86 1.45 7.63 2.00
C GLU A 86 0.60 8.60 2.83
N ARG A 87 0.84 8.69 4.15
CA ARG A 87 0.18 9.67 5.02
C ARG A 87 0.47 11.12 4.61
N LEU A 88 1.72 11.44 4.25
CA LEU A 88 2.07 12.77 3.72
C LEU A 88 1.37 13.05 2.39
N PHE A 89 1.30 12.05 1.50
CA PHE A 89 0.62 12.17 0.22
C PHE A 89 -0.91 12.37 0.37
N LEU A 90 -1.53 11.73 1.36
CA LEU A 90 -2.94 11.97 1.69
C LEU A 90 -3.17 13.42 2.15
N ALA A 91 -2.25 13.96 2.95
CA ALA A 91 -2.26 15.34 3.41
C ALA A 91 -1.84 16.38 2.34
N ARG A 92 -1.67 15.98 1.06
CA ARG A 92 -1.17 16.87 -0.02
C ARG A 92 -1.99 18.14 -0.25
N LYS A 93 -3.27 18.15 0.15
CA LYS A 93 -4.12 19.34 0.07
C LYS A 93 -3.76 20.39 1.11
N GLU A 94 -3.21 19.97 2.24
CA GLU A 94 -2.75 20.84 3.34
C GLU A 94 -1.27 21.19 3.18
N ARG A 95 -0.46 20.22 2.77
CA ARG A 95 0.98 20.40 2.49
C ARG A 95 1.29 19.96 1.07
N PRO A 96 1.48 20.90 0.12
CA PRO A 96 1.67 20.55 -1.27
C PRO A 96 2.92 19.68 -1.45
N VAL A 97 2.76 18.58 -2.18
CA VAL A 97 3.84 17.67 -2.55
C VAL A 97 4.33 17.98 -3.97
N PRO A 98 5.59 17.68 -4.32
CA PRO A 98 6.10 17.92 -5.67
C PRO A 98 5.26 17.21 -6.74
N ARG A 99 4.94 17.93 -7.85
CA ARG A 99 4.06 17.44 -8.93
C ARG A 99 4.48 16.10 -9.55
N HIS A 100 5.77 15.77 -9.53
CA HIS A 100 6.27 14.52 -10.09
C HIS A 100 5.84 13.31 -9.22
N HIS A 101 5.74 13.47 -7.90
CA HIS A 101 5.23 12.43 -7.00
C HIS A 101 3.73 12.20 -7.21
N GLU A 102 2.95 13.26 -7.43
CA GLU A 102 1.52 13.14 -7.75
C GLU A 102 1.27 12.40 -9.07
N ARG A 103 2.00 12.78 -10.12
CA ARG A 103 1.90 12.10 -11.42
C ARG A 103 2.28 10.63 -11.31
N ALA A 104 3.38 10.32 -10.63
CA ALA A 104 3.80 8.94 -10.41
C ALA A 104 2.74 8.14 -9.63
N ALA A 105 2.19 8.72 -8.55
CA ALA A 105 1.12 8.11 -7.77
C ALA A 105 -0.12 7.79 -8.61
N LEU A 106 -0.56 8.73 -9.46
CA LEU A 106 -1.72 8.55 -10.35
C LEU A 106 -1.48 7.46 -11.39
N VAL A 107 -0.32 7.49 -12.07
CA VAL A 107 0.03 6.50 -13.09
C VAL A 107 0.11 5.10 -12.48
N LEU A 108 0.77 4.94 -11.34
CA LEU A 108 0.91 3.64 -10.69
C LEU A 108 -0.41 3.11 -10.16
N THR A 109 -1.28 4.00 -9.66
CA THR A 109 -2.66 3.63 -9.30
C THR A 109 -3.44 3.18 -10.53
N ALA A 110 -3.31 3.87 -11.66
CA ALA A 110 -3.95 3.47 -12.91
C ALA A 110 -3.44 2.11 -13.40
N VAL A 111 -2.13 1.83 -13.30
CA VAL A 111 -1.54 0.51 -13.60
C VAL A 111 -2.13 -0.57 -12.70
N SER A 112 -2.21 -0.33 -11.39
CA SER A 112 -2.83 -1.28 -10.48
C SER A 112 -4.30 -1.54 -10.81
N VAL A 113 -5.07 -0.50 -11.12
CA VAL A 113 -6.49 -0.64 -11.50
C VAL A 113 -6.64 -1.37 -12.83
N ALA A 114 -5.77 -1.11 -13.80
CA ALA A 114 -5.75 -1.79 -15.10
C ALA A 114 -5.43 -3.29 -14.99
N GLY A 115 -4.79 -3.73 -13.90
CA GLY A 115 -4.58 -5.14 -13.61
C GLY A 115 -5.82 -5.90 -13.13
N ILE A 116 -6.87 -5.19 -12.67
CA ILE A 116 -8.08 -5.81 -12.14
C ILE A 116 -8.87 -6.60 -13.19
N PRO A 117 -9.17 -6.06 -14.41
CA PRO A 117 -9.90 -6.80 -15.43
C PRO A 117 -9.26 -8.15 -15.83
N PRO A 118 -7.96 -8.24 -16.19
CA PRO A 118 -7.37 -9.54 -16.52
C PRO A 118 -7.31 -10.49 -15.33
N LEU A 119 -7.10 -9.97 -14.10
CA LEU A 119 -7.13 -10.79 -12.89
C LEU A 119 -8.53 -11.40 -12.66
N ALA A 120 -9.57 -10.58 -12.74
CA ALA A 120 -10.95 -11.00 -12.56
C ALA A 120 -11.36 -12.00 -13.65
N TYR A 121 -11.00 -11.74 -14.90
CA TYR A 121 -11.23 -12.67 -16.01
C TYR A 121 -10.52 -13.99 -15.77
N GLY A 122 -9.23 -13.97 -15.46
CA GLY A 122 -8.44 -15.18 -15.20
C GLY A 122 -8.97 -16.01 -14.04
N LEU A 123 -9.43 -15.38 -12.96
CA LEU A 123 -10.06 -16.08 -11.84
C LEU A 123 -11.45 -16.63 -12.21
N TRP A 124 -12.19 -15.93 -13.06
CA TRP A 124 -13.51 -16.36 -13.53
C TRP A 124 -13.42 -17.54 -14.49
N THR A 125 -12.43 -17.59 -15.36
CA THR A 125 -12.22 -18.69 -16.33
C THR A 125 -11.24 -19.75 -15.83
N LEU A 126 -10.55 -19.51 -14.71
CA LEU A 126 -9.44 -20.32 -14.19
C LEU A 126 -8.26 -20.43 -15.15
N GLU A 127 -8.00 -19.34 -15.88
CA GLU A 127 -6.87 -19.21 -16.80
C GLU A 127 -5.64 -18.64 -16.07
N VAL A 128 -4.50 -19.34 -16.21
CA VAL A 128 -3.27 -19.01 -15.48
C VAL A 128 -2.69 -17.69 -15.97
N TRP A 129 -2.62 -17.49 -17.29
CA TRP A 129 -1.97 -16.31 -17.87
C TRP A 129 -2.63 -14.98 -17.50
N PRO A 130 -3.96 -14.79 -17.68
CA PRO A 130 -4.61 -13.54 -17.28
C PRO A 130 -4.55 -13.32 -15.77
N THR A 131 -4.62 -14.38 -14.98
CA THR A 131 -4.51 -14.31 -13.50
C THR A 131 -3.15 -13.79 -13.07
N LEU A 132 -2.07 -14.40 -13.56
CA LEU A 132 -0.71 -13.98 -13.21
C LEU A 132 -0.40 -12.59 -13.76
N PHE A 133 -0.83 -12.27 -14.98
CA PHE A 133 -0.66 -10.95 -15.57
C PHE A 133 -1.38 -9.86 -14.76
N GLY A 134 -2.66 -10.08 -14.44
CA GLY A 134 -3.44 -9.15 -13.65
C GLY A 134 -2.90 -9.02 -12.22
N LEU A 135 -2.52 -10.12 -11.58
CA LEU A 135 -1.88 -10.11 -10.25
C LEU A 135 -0.58 -9.31 -10.28
N ALA A 136 0.26 -9.50 -11.29
CA ALA A 136 1.52 -8.78 -11.46
C ALA A 136 1.29 -7.27 -11.64
N LEU A 137 0.29 -6.85 -12.42
CA LEU A 137 -0.04 -5.43 -12.59
C LEU A 137 -0.58 -4.81 -11.30
N VAL A 138 -1.53 -5.47 -10.62
CA VAL A 138 -2.10 -4.98 -9.36
C VAL A 138 -1.00 -4.83 -8.30
N MET A 139 -0.25 -5.89 -8.06
CA MET A 139 0.81 -5.95 -7.05
C MET A 139 1.98 -5.06 -7.40
N GLY A 140 2.47 -5.14 -8.64
CA GLY A 140 3.60 -4.35 -9.12
C GLY A 140 3.32 -2.85 -9.06
N GLY A 141 2.13 -2.42 -9.52
CA GLY A 141 1.71 -1.03 -9.42
C GLY A 141 1.63 -0.55 -7.96
N LYS A 142 1.09 -1.37 -7.04
CA LYS A 142 0.95 -0.98 -5.63
C LYS A 142 2.29 -0.96 -4.90
N LEU A 143 3.16 -1.94 -5.14
CA LEU A 143 4.50 -1.98 -4.54
C LEU A 143 5.38 -0.84 -5.05
N TRP A 144 5.31 -0.54 -6.35
CA TRP A 144 6.03 0.61 -6.90
C TRP A 144 5.45 1.93 -6.39
N PHE A 145 4.13 2.04 -6.22
CA PHE A 145 3.51 3.18 -5.55
C PHE A 145 4.09 3.37 -4.14
N CYS A 146 4.16 2.30 -3.34
CA CYS A 146 4.75 2.34 -2.00
C CYS A 146 6.22 2.79 -2.06
N ASP A 147 6.98 2.34 -3.05
CA ASP A 147 8.36 2.79 -3.26
C ASP A 147 8.44 4.30 -3.55
N ARG A 148 7.52 4.84 -4.37
CA ARG A 148 7.41 6.30 -4.57
C ARG A 148 7.09 7.06 -3.28
N MET A 149 6.34 6.46 -2.35
CA MET A 149 6.06 7.05 -1.05
C MET A 149 7.31 7.09 -0.15
N VAL A 150 8.19 6.09 -0.25
CA VAL A 150 9.50 6.12 0.43
C VAL A 150 10.32 7.31 -0.03
N TRP A 151 10.37 7.57 -1.34
CA TRP A 151 11.10 8.70 -1.90
C TRP A 151 10.51 10.03 -1.45
N LEU A 152 9.18 10.17 -1.51
CA LEU A 152 8.48 11.35 -1.00
C LEU A 152 8.81 11.60 0.48
N TYR A 153 8.82 10.56 1.30
CA TYR A 153 9.18 10.66 2.71
C TYR A 153 10.62 11.14 2.92
N GLY A 154 11.55 10.63 2.10
CA GLY A 154 12.95 11.05 2.09
C GLY A 154 13.11 12.51 1.70
N ASP A 155 12.47 12.95 0.60
CA ASP A 155 12.56 14.33 0.10
C ASP A 155 12.05 15.34 1.13
N VAL A 156 10.92 15.05 1.78
CA VAL A 156 10.34 15.94 2.80
C VAL A 156 11.21 16.00 4.06
N ARG A 157 11.85 14.89 4.45
CA ARG A 157 12.79 14.87 5.58
C ARG A 157 14.11 15.55 5.25
N GLY A 158 14.65 15.36 4.05
CA GLY A 158 15.87 16.03 3.59
C GLY A 158 15.69 17.53 3.37
N ALA A 159 14.47 17.96 3.04
CA ALA A 159 14.10 19.37 2.96
C ALA A 159 13.84 20.03 4.33
N SER A 160 13.79 19.26 5.43
CA SER A 160 13.81 19.84 6.77
C SER A 160 15.24 20.34 7.02
N PRO A 161 15.44 21.66 7.21
CA PRO A 161 16.79 22.20 7.28
C PRO A 161 17.48 21.60 8.50
N VAL A 162 18.72 21.14 8.27
CA VAL A 162 19.74 21.21 9.31
C VAL A 162 19.80 22.67 9.73
N SER A 163 19.05 23.03 10.77
CA SER A 163 19.28 24.24 11.55
C SER A 163 20.65 24.08 12.19
N GLY A 164 21.66 24.53 11.45
CA GLY A 164 23.07 24.42 11.77
C GLY A 164 23.91 25.27 10.82
N GLU A 165 23.40 26.43 10.41
CA GLU A 165 24.26 27.58 10.12
C GLU A 165 24.95 27.96 11.43
N ALA A 166 26.09 27.32 11.72
CA ALA A 166 27.12 27.92 12.53
C ALA A 166 27.93 28.83 11.61
N ASN A 167 27.51 30.08 11.60
CA ASN A 167 28.28 31.26 11.23
C ASN A 167 29.74 31.12 11.70
N ASP A 168 30.68 30.87 10.78
CA ASP A 168 32.11 31.10 11.03
C ASP A 168 32.51 32.39 10.30
N PRO A 169 32.65 33.52 11.02
CA PRO A 169 33.11 34.75 10.41
C PRO A 169 34.64 34.87 10.38
N ARG A 170 35.44 33.83 10.69
CA ARG A 170 36.92 33.85 10.56
C ARG A 170 37.53 32.45 10.46
N ARG A 171 37.86 32.01 9.24
CA ARG A 171 39.01 31.14 8.96
C ARG A 171 39.37 31.13 7.48
#